data_AF-A0AAV4K399-F1
#
_entry.id   AF-A0AAV4K399-F1
#
_cell.length_a   1.000
_cell.length_b   1.000
_cell.length_c   1.000
_cell.angle_alpha   90.00
_cell.angle_beta   90.00
_cell.angle_gamma   90.00
#
_symmetry.space_group_name_H-M   'P 1'
#
loop_
_entity.id
_entity.type
_entity.pdbx_description
1 polymer ?
#
loop_
_entity_poly.entity_id
_entity_poly.type
_entity_poly.pdbx_seq_one_letter_code
_entity_poly.pdbx_strand_id
1 'polypeptide(L)'
;MGRGVVPGQTERSKVEEVMEMFKVNTLVSDVIALNRVVPDSRIHGCADLGYPAALPNVSIIMPFYNEWPSILLRTVYSIVNRSPRHLLHQIILVDDGSSLESLRQPLDEYIDRNFPKGLITLLRLSQRRGLIAARMHGVAVATGDVLVFFDSHMEVNVDWLQPLLLEISKDRNTVAMATLDYIEPDSFLYQFNDNYLTRYGWSWNMIFFETFFRADHIGQKLTDPRPGPAMVGAAFAIDRLYFHHLGGYDQSMTVWGGENLEMSWRVWLCGGRLMHVPCSRIGHIARVQPYSFPGGREAITNFNYERAIRVWMGNYSRFVHSIKPDMKTLDVGDLSEREAIKSKLKCNEFSWYLHNVWPELHIYDENVHLWGMVKNKEVEFCLDNDNYLFQKETPAHMKRCENRFDTQGFSLTRSGELRTTLQCVTPMPSEDGEDMMVMLRDCFVEKPATWTYSQETGKDHEEDKRKMWRDDILQMKGITWGRDVRQRDRWRGDTEGYILQGVDRAS
;
A
#
# COMPACT_ATOMS: atom_id res chain seq x y z
N MET A 1 22.05 11.71 -15.45
CA MET A 1 20.77 12.41 -15.21
C MET A 1 19.59 11.46 -15.38
N GLY A 2 19.66 10.22 -14.85
CA GLY A 2 18.54 9.27 -14.86
C GLY A 2 17.99 8.81 -16.22
N ARG A 3 18.68 9.04 -17.35
CA ARG A 3 18.25 8.52 -18.65
C ARG A 3 18.36 6.99 -18.70
N GLY A 4 17.39 6.35 -19.34
CA GLY A 4 17.41 4.90 -19.58
C GLY A 4 18.54 4.50 -20.52
N VAL A 5 19.02 3.28 -20.32
CA VAL A 5 20.03 2.62 -21.15
C VAL A 5 19.37 1.45 -21.86
N VAL A 6 19.50 1.38 -23.18
CA VAL A 6 18.93 0.29 -23.98
C VAL A 6 20.04 -0.69 -24.35
N PRO A 7 19.90 -1.99 -24.01
CA PRO A 7 20.91 -2.99 -24.36
C PRO A 7 21.00 -3.23 -25.87
N GLY A 8 22.14 -3.74 -26.34
CA GLY A 8 22.33 -4.04 -27.76
C GLY A 8 21.44 -5.19 -28.25
N GLN A 9 21.08 -5.22 -29.54
CA GLN A 9 20.21 -6.27 -30.10
C GLN A 9 20.74 -7.70 -29.91
N THR A 10 22.07 -7.87 -29.84
CA THR A 10 22.74 -9.16 -29.65
C THR A 10 22.67 -9.71 -28.22
N GLU A 11 22.15 -8.94 -27.27
CA GLU A 11 22.11 -9.30 -25.84
C GLU A 11 20.73 -9.75 -25.35
N ARG A 12 19.73 -9.78 -26.23
CA ARG A 12 18.32 -10.02 -25.88
C ARG A 12 18.10 -11.29 -25.05
N SER A 13 18.70 -12.42 -25.44
CA SER A 13 18.53 -13.68 -24.71
C SER A 13 19.11 -13.61 -23.29
N LYS A 14 20.23 -12.92 -23.10
CA LYS A 14 20.83 -12.72 -21.77
C LYS A 14 19.99 -11.76 -20.93
N VAL A 15 19.40 -10.73 -21.55
CA VAL A 15 18.48 -9.81 -20.88
C VAL A 15 17.24 -10.57 -20.39
N GLU A 16 16.66 -11.44 -21.22
CA GLU A 16 15.53 -12.29 -20.82
C GLU A 16 15.87 -13.18 -19.61
N GLU A 17 17.04 -13.83 -19.61
CA GLU A 17 17.51 -14.67 -18.51
C GLU A 17 17.65 -13.90 -17.19
N VAL A 18 18.32 -12.75 -17.20
CA VAL A 18 18.48 -11.94 -15.97
C VAL A 18 17.17 -11.32 -15.50
N MET A 19 16.30 -10.92 -16.44
CA MET A 19 14.96 -10.44 -16.13
C MET A 19 14.10 -11.53 -15.52
N GLU A 20 14.23 -12.78 -15.93
CA GLU A 20 13.52 -13.89 -15.31
C GLU A 20 13.99 -14.14 -13.87
N MET A 21 15.30 -14.13 -13.63
CA MET A 21 15.87 -14.42 -12.31
C MET A 21 15.72 -13.27 -11.31
N PHE A 22 16.09 -12.05 -11.69
CA PHE A 22 16.19 -10.91 -10.79
C PHE A 22 15.04 -9.91 -10.92
N LYS A 23 14.17 -10.09 -11.90
CA LYS A 23 13.07 -9.16 -12.25
C LYS A 23 13.58 -7.73 -12.47
N VAL A 24 14.83 -7.60 -12.91
CA VAL A 24 15.55 -6.37 -13.23
C VAL A 24 16.72 -6.70 -14.16
N ASN A 25 17.06 -5.77 -15.05
CA ASN A 25 18.12 -5.96 -16.03
C ASN A 25 19.49 -5.69 -15.39
N THR A 26 20.07 -6.73 -14.82
CA THR A 26 21.37 -6.62 -14.11
C THR A 26 22.52 -6.26 -15.06
N LEU A 27 22.43 -6.64 -16.34
CA LEU A 27 23.42 -6.28 -17.37
C LEU A 27 23.45 -4.78 -17.62
N VAL A 28 22.27 -4.17 -17.76
CA VAL A 28 22.14 -2.71 -17.87
C VAL A 28 22.59 -2.04 -16.57
N SER A 29 22.26 -2.60 -15.41
CA SER A 29 22.76 -2.09 -14.13
C SER A 29 24.28 -2.05 -14.08
N ASP A 30 24.98 -3.09 -14.53
CA ASP A 30 26.44 -3.20 -14.38
C ASP A 30 27.22 -2.16 -15.22
N VAL A 31 26.65 -1.69 -16.33
CA VAL A 31 27.26 -0.62 -17.14
C VAL A 31 26.89 0.79 -16.65
N ILE A 32 25.90 0.90 -15.77
CA ILE A 32 25.50 2.16 -15.17
C ILE A 32 26.33 2.44 -13.91
N ALA A 33 27.01 3.59 -13.91
CA ALA A 33 27.84 4.04 -12.80
C ALA A 33 27.10 3.97 -11.45
N LEU A 34 27.77 3.43 -10.42
CA LEU A 34 27.22 3.31 -9.07
C LEU A 34 26.92 4.67 -8.42
N ASN A 35 27.63 5.72 -8.83
CA ASN A 35 27.47 7.09 -8.36
C ASN A 35 26.73 7.98 -9.38
N ARG A 36 25.89 7.41 -10.25
CA ARG A 36 25.16 8.18 -11.27
C ARG A 36 24.35 9.33 -10.67
N VAL A 37 24.22 10.41 -11.42
CA VAL A 37 23.32 11.53 -11.10
C VAL A 37 21.91 11.22 -11.60
N VAL A 38 20.91 11.39 -10.73
CA VAL A 38 19.46 11.36 -11.03
C VAL A 38 18.94 12.78 -11.23
N PRO A 39 17.85 13.00 -11.99
CA PRO A 39 17.22 14.33 -12.08
C PRO A 39 16.74 14.81 -10.71
N ASP A 40 16.71 16.13 -10.48
CA ASP A 40 16.04 16.71 -9.31
C ASP A 40 14.53 16.59 -9.52
N SER A 41 13.89 15.67 -8.78
CA SER A 41 12.46 15.36 -8.91
C SER A 41 11.60 16.10 -7.88
N ARG A 42 12.20 16.96 -7.05
CA ARG A 42 11.48 17.67 -5.99
C ARG A 42 10.42 18.59 -6.58
N ILE A 43 9.32 18.74 -5.85
CA ILE A 43 8.27 19.70 -6.21
C ILE A 43 8.85 21.12 -6.16
N HIS A 44 8.37 22.00 -7.04
CA HIS A 44 8.76 23.41 -7.05
C HIS A 44 8.58 24.05 -5.66
N GLY A 45 9.58 24.82 -5.22
CA GLY A 45 9.65 25.43 -3.90
C GLY A 45 10.34 24.59 -2.82
N CYS A 46 10.53 23.27 -3.03
CA CYS A 46 11.28 22.43 -2.07
C CYS A 46 12.77 22.82 -1.96
N ALA A 47 13.36 23.35 -3.04
CA ALA A 47 14.75 23.80 -3.07
C ALA A 47 15.00 25.05 -2.20
N ASP A 48 13.95 25.84 -1.95
CA ASP A 48 14.03 27.07 -1.17
C ASP A 48 13.79 26.83 0.34
N LEU A 49 13.52 25.59 0.74
CA LEU A 49 13.31 25.23 2.14
C LEU A 49 14.64 25.24 2.91
N GLY A 50 14.69 26.04 3.98
CA GLY A 50 15.78 26.01 4.95
C GLY A 50 15.55 24.96 6.02
N TYR A 51 16.63 24.27 6.43
CA TYR A 51 16.59 23.27 7.50
C TYR A 51 17.46 23.74 8.68
N PRO A 52 17.05 23.49 9.94
CA PRO A 52 17.90 23.73 11.10
C PRO A 52 19.22 22.95 11.01
N ALA A 53 20.31 23.53 11.51
CA ALA A 53 21.60 22.82 11.56
C ALA A 53 21.58 21.62 12.54
N ALA A 54 20.76 21.71 13.60
CA ALA A 54 20.64 20.69 14.63
C ALA A 54 19.48 19.72 14.34
N LEU A 55 19.62 18.91 13.28
CA LEU A 55 18.73 17.78 13.03
C LEU A 55 19.30 16.48 13.65
N PRO A 56 18.44 15.53 14.06
CA PRO A 56 18.89 14.25 14.61
C PRO A 56 19.69 13.44 13.58
N ASN A 57 20.68 12.68 14.02
CA ASN A 57 21.42 11.80 13.13
C ASN A 57 20.65 10.50 12.84
N VAL A 58 21.07 9.76 11.81
CA VAL A 58 20.35 8.59 11.32
C VAL A 58 21.18 7.32 11.25
N SER A 59 20.56 6.22 11.66
CA SER A 59 20.96 4.87 11.27
C SER A 59 20.06 4.38 10.15
N ILE A 60 20.64 4.16 8.97
CA ILE A 60 19.92 3.58 7.83
C ILE A 60 19.96 2.06 7.96
N ILE A 61 18.81 1.40 7.86
CA ILE A 61 18.67 -0.06 7.92
C ILE A 61 18.21 -0.54 6.56
N MET A 62 19.05 -1.34 5.90
CA MET A 62 18.83 -1.82 4.55
C MET A 62 18.99 -3.34 4.48
N PRO A 63 17.91 -4.11 4.68
CA PRO A 63 17.92 -5.55 4.45
C PRO A 63 18.06 -5.85 2.96
N PHE A 64 18.74 -6.95 2.64
CA PHE A 64 18.85 -7.46 1.28
C PHE A 64 18.89 -8.99 1.28
N TYR A 65 18.37 -9.58 0.21
CA TYR A 65 18.41 -11.01 -0.05
C TYR A 65 18.62 -11.24 -1.54
N ASN A 66 19.79 -11.77 -1.92
CA ASN A 66 20.17 -11.99 -3.32
C ASN A 66 20.02 -10.74 -4.21
N GLU A 67 20.22 -9.53 -3.65
CA GLU A 67 20.23 -8.31 -4.44
C GLU A 67 21.47 -8.27 -5.35
N TRP A 68 21.31 -7.84 -6.60
CA TRP A 68 22.46 -7.77 -7.49
C TRP A 68 23.48 -6.72 -7.00
N PRO A 69 24.80 -7.00 -6.98
CA PRO A 69 25.78 -6.12 -6.36
C PRO A 69 25.78 -4.67 -6.86
N SER A 70 25.68 -4.44 -8.17
CA SER A 70 25.67 -3.07 -8.70
C SER A 70 24.42 -2.28 -8.29
N ILE A 71 23.30 -2.97 -8.04
CA ILE A 71 22.05 -2.35 -7.57
C ILE A 71 22.20 -1.99 -6.09
N LEU A 72 22.60 -2.96 -5.26
CA LEU A 72 22.84 -2.74 -3.83
C LEU A 72 23.82 -1.59 -3.59
N LEU A 73 24.97 -1.64 -4.26
CA LEU A 73 26.02 -0.63 -4.11
C LEU A 73 25.57 0.73 -4.64
N ARG A 74 24.78 0.81 -5.72
CA ARG A 74 24.22 2.09 -6.21
C ARG A 74 23.32 2.74 -5.16
N THR A 75 22.53 1.95 -4.43
CA THR A 75 21.75 2.46 -3.29
C THR A 75 22.66 3.05 -2.20
N VAL A 76 23.71 2.33 -1.81
CA VAL A 76 24.69 2.81 -0.81
C VAL A 76 25.38 4.10 -1.27
N TYR A 77 25.91 4.14 -2.50
CA TYR A 77 26.54 5.33 -3.05
C TYR A 77 25.58 6.51 -3.14
N SER A 78 24.33 6.27 -3.52
CA SER A 78 23.30 7.30 -3.59
C SER A 78 23.10 7.96 -2.23
N ILE A 79 22.95 7.16 -1.18
CA ILE A 79 22.84 7.62 0.22
C ILE A 79 24.09 8.40 0.65
N VAL A 80 25.28 7.81 0.49
CA VAL A 80 26.54 8.42 0.97
C VAL A 80 26.81 9.75 0.27
N ASN A 81 26.53 9.84 -1.02
CA ASN A 81 26.82 11.04 -1.81
C ASN A 81 25.82 12.18 -1.59
N ARG A 82 24.58 11.87 -1.17
CA ARG A 82 23.48 12.85 -1.09
C ARG A 82 22.95 13.09 0.33
N SER A 83 23.61 12.54 1.35
CA SER A 83 23.27 12.77 2.75
C SER A 83 24.32 13.66 3.42
N PRO A 84 23.93 14.69 4.20
CA PRO A 84 24.88 15.47 4.97
C PRO A 84 25.68 14.59 5.95
N ARG A 85 27.00 14.68 5.91
CA ARG A 85 27.91 13.78 6.67
C ARG A 85 27.66 13.77 8.18
N HIS A 86 27.24 14.90 8.75
CA HIS A 86 26.96 15.02 10.19
C HIS A 86 25.62 14.39 10.59
N LEU A 87 24.71 14.14 9.63
CA LEU A 87 23.44 13.47 9.86
C LEU A 87 23.53 11.97 9.61
N LEU A 88 24.38 11.52 8.68
CA LEU A 88 24.55 10.10 8.38
C LEU A 88 25.47 9.43 9.41
N HIS A 89 24.90 8.81 10.43
CA HIS A 89 25.65 8.16 11.52
C HIS A 89 26.18 6.77 11.10
N GLN A 90 25.32 5.92 10.55
CA GLN A 90 25.70 4.60 10.04
C GLN A 90 24.72 4.08 8.99
N ILE A 91 25.21 3.21 8.10
CA ILE A 91 24.40 2.39 7.19
C ILE A 91 24.57 0.93 7.63
N ILE A 92 23.47 0.27 7.97
CA ILE A 92 23.42 -1.12 8.38
C ILE A 92 22.86 -1.94 7.23
N LEU A 93 23.73 -2.70 6.58
CA LEU A 93 23.35 -3.67 5.57
C LEU A 93 23.03 -4.98 6.27
N VAL A 94 21.85 -5.56 6.04
CA VAL A 94 21.46 -6.83 6.65
C VAL A 94 21.26 -7.88 5.56
N ASP A 95 22.22 -8.78 5.42
CA ASP A 95 22.14 -9.93 4.53
C ASP A 95 21.24 -11.00 5.15
N ASP A 96 20.04 -11.18 4.58
CA ASP A 96 19.03 -12.16 5.03
C ASP A 96 19.31 -13.57 4.49
N GLY A 97 20.57 -14.01 4.60
CA GLY A 97 21.01 -15.35 4.17
C GLY A 97 21.12 -15.52 2.66
N SER A 98 21.70 -14.54 1.96
CA SER A 98 21.93 -14.59 0.51
C SER A 98 22.80 -15.77 0.08
N SER A 99 22.49 -16.31 -1.09
CA SER A 99 23.21 -17.42 -1.73
C SER A 99 24.17 -16.97 -2.84
N LEU A 100 24.08 -15.73 -3.31
CA LEU A 100 24.99 -15.21 -4.35
C LEU A 100 26.43 -15.07 -3.81
N GLU A 101 27.39 -15.69 -4.48
CA GLU A 101 28.80 -15.65 -4.09
C GLU A 101 29.37 -14.23 -4.10
N SER A 102 28.92 -13.40 -5.04
CA SER A 102 29.32 -11.98 -5.14
C SER A 102 28.89 -11.14 -3.94
N LEU A 103 27.91 -11.59 -3.15
CA LEU A 103 27.47 -10.93 -1.93
C LEU A 103 28.22 -11.40 -0.69
N ARG A 104 29.17 -12.34 -0.79
CA ARG A 104 29.98 -12.83 0.33
C ARG A 104 31.25 -12.01 0.49
N GLN A 105 32.41 -12.66 0.55
CA GLN A 105 33.72 -12.02 0.68
C GLN A 105 33.96 -10.88 -0.35
N PRO A 106 33.55 -10.98 -1.62
CA PRO A 106 33.74 -9.87 -2.56
C PRO A 106 33.05 -8.57 -2.15
N LEU A 107 31.86 -8.65 -1.53
CA LEU A 107 31.14 -7.49 -1.02
C LEU A 107 31.84 -6.90 0.21
N ASP A 108 32.33 -7.75 1.12
CA ASP A 108 33.07 -7.32 2.32
C ASP A 108 34.31 -6.52 1.92
N GLU A 109 35.12 -7.08 1.01
CA GLU A 109 36.33 -6.44 0.49
C GLU A 109 36.02 -5.15 -0.27
N TYR A 110 34.90 -5.10 -1.00
CA TYR A 110 34.48 -3.89 -1.69
C TYR A 110 34.10 -2.80 -0.70
N ILE A 111 33.34 -3.12 0.34
CA ILE A 111 32.91 -2.16 1.36
C ILE A 111 34.12 -1.59 2.10
N ASP A 112 35.00 -2.46 2.59
CA ASP A 112 36.18 -2.08 3.36
C ASP A 112 37.16 -1.20 2.57
N ARG A 113 37.24 -1.41 1.25
CA ARG A 113 38.14 -0.67 0.37
C ARG A 113 37.60 0.70 -0.03
N ASN A 114 36.28 0.83 -0.22
CA ASN A 114 35.69 2.00 -0.88
C ASN A 114 34.95 2.95 0.06
N PHE A 115 34.63 2.54 1.29
CA PHE A 115 33.89 3.39 2.24
C PHE A 115 34.68 3.67 3.53
N PRO A 116 34.41 4.80 4.20
CA PRO A 116 35.03 5.10 5.49
C PRO A 116 34.77 3.99 6.52
N LYS A 117 35.82 3.62 7.27
CA LYS A 117 35.72 2.65 8.36
C LYS A 117 34.65 3.09 9.36
N GLY A 118 33.77 2.16 9.72
CA GLY A 118 32.69 2.39 10.68
C GLY A 118 31.42 3.03 10.09
N LEU A 119 31.44 3.53 8.85
CA LEU A 119 30.23 4.07 8.22
C LEU A 119 29.23 2.98 7.85
N ILE A 120 29.72 1.86 7.32
CA ILE A 120 28.90 0.72 6.91
C ILE A 120 29.12 -0.44 7.88
N THR A 121 28.02 -0.96 8.44
CA THR A 121 27.99 -2.19 9.21
C THR A 121 27.27 -3.25 8.40
N LEU A 122 27.96 -4.34 8.06
CA LEU A 122 27.36 -5.48 7.36
C LEU A 122 27.05 -6.60 8.35
N LEU A 123 25.76 -6.89 8.53
CA LEU A 123 25.26 -8.00 9.32
C LEU A 123 24.90 -9.17 8.41
N ARG A 124 25.31 -10.39 8.77
CA ARG A 124 24.98 -11.61 8.03
C ARG A 124 24.15 -12.57 8.85
N LEU A 125 22.94 -12.85 8.39
CA LEU A 125 22.10 -13.88 8.97
C LEU A 125 22.49 -15.24 8.38
N SER A 126 22.63 -16.25 9.24
CA SER A 126 23.02 -17.61 8.82
C SER A 126 21.97 -18.32 7.97
N GLN A 127 20.73 -17.85 8.02
CA GLN A 127 19.61 -18.38 7.26
C GLN A 127 18.61 -17.27 6.97
N ARG A 128 17.82 -17.47 5.92
CA ARG A 128 16.73 -16.56 5.55
C ARG A 128 15.67 -16.53 6.65
N ARG A 129 15.41 -15.34 7.18
CA ARG A 129 14.40 -15.04 8.21
C ARG A 129 13.27 -14.15 7.69
N GLY A 130 13.47 -13.50 6.55
CA GLY A 130 12.51 -12.58 5.95
C GLY A 130 12.78 -11.12 6.29
N LEU A 131 12.14 -10.23 5.53
CA LEU A 131 12.33 -8.78 5.57
C LEU A 131 12.18 -8.22 6.99
N ILE A 132 11.13 -8.65 7.69
CA ILE A 132 10.75 -8.13 9.01
C ILE A 132 11.83 -8.47 10.04
N ALA A 133 12.24 -9.74 10.09
CA ALA A 133 13.30 -10.19 10.98
C ALA A 133 14.65 -9.53 10.64
N ALA A 134 14.98 -9.40 9.35
CA ALA A 134 16.20 -8.72 8.92
C ALA A 134 16.23 -7.25 9.36
N ARG A 135 15.11 -6.53 9.21
CA ARG A 135 14.97 -5.16 9.76
C ARG A 135 15.23 -5.13 11.26
N MET A 136 14.65 -6.06 12.03
CA MET A 136 14.83 -6.09 13.48
C MET A 136 16.26 -6.40 13.92
N HIS A 137 17.02 -7.21 13.17
CA HIS A 137 18.46 -7.40 13.42
C HIS A 137 19.24 -6.11 13.17
N GLY A 138 18.88 -5.35 12.13
CA GLY A 138 19.44 -4.01 11.89
C GLY A 138 19.11 -3.03 13.02
N VAL A 139 17.86 -3.00 13.48
CA VAL A 139 17.43 -2.16 14.60
C VAL A 139 18.24 -2.46 15.87
N ALA A 140 18.54 -3.73 16.14
CA ALA A 140 19.26 -4.14 17.35
C ALA A 140 20.67 -3.54 17.48
N VAL A 141 21.32 -3.18 16.36
CA VAL A 141 22.66 -2.56 16.33
C VAL A 141 22.64 -1.08 15.93
N ALA A 142 21.45 -0.51 15.68
CA ALA A 142 21.29 0.88 15.29
C ALA A 142 21.47 1.80 16.50
N THR A 143 22.36 2.80 16.37
CA THR A 143 22.69 3.72 17.48
C THR A 143 22.35 5.17 17.21
N GLY A 144 21.95 5.52 15.98
CA GLY A 144 21.51 6.87 15.64
C GLY A 144 20.19 7.26 16.30
N ASP A 145 19.89 8.55 16.32
CA ASP A 145 18.68 9.09 16.96
C ASP A 145 17.40 8.67 16.21
N VAL A 146 17.49 8.62 14.88
CA VAL A 146 16.39 8.23 13.97
C VAL A 146 16.77 6.98 13.19
N LEU A 147 15.82 6.08 13.05
CA LEU A 147 15.91 4.92 12.16
C LEU A 147 15.34 5.30 10.80
N VAL A 148 16.05 4.96 9.72
CA VAL A 148 15.53 5.11 8.36
C VAL A 148 15.58 3.76 7.66
N PHE A 149 14.43 3.27 7.21
CA PHE A 149 14.33 1.97 6.55
C PHE A 149 14.34 2.14 5.04
N PHE A 150 15.17 1.34 4.38
CA PHE A 150 15.37 1.34 2.93
C PHE A 150 15.23 -0.08 2.36
N ASP A 151 14.70 -0.17 1.15
CA ASP A 151 14.95 -1.34 0.30
C ASP A 151 16.33 -1.24 -0.36
N SER A 152 16.91 -2.38 -0.74
CA SER A 152 18.26 -2.48 -1.32
C SER A 152 18.41 -1.96 -2.76
N HIS A 153 17.35 -1.45 -3.36
CA HIS A 153 17.26 -1.10 -4.78
C HIS A 153 16.61 0.28 -4.97
N MET A 154 17.26 1.30 -4.41
CA MET A 154 16.77 2.68 -4.36
C MET A 154 17.83 3.70 -4.75
N GLU A 155 17.41 4.87 -5.22
CA GLU A 155 18.29 6.02 -5.44
C GLU A 155 17.64 7.29 -4.88
N VAL A 156 18.23 7.82 -3.81
CA VAL A 156 17.77 9.04 -3.14
C VAL A 156 18.03 10.30 -3.98
N ASN A 157 17.15 11.30 -3.87
CA ASN A 157 17.32 12.60 -4.52
C ASN A 157 18.15 13.58 -3.66
N VAL A 158 18.42 14.78 -4.18
CA VAL A 158 19.02 15.88 -3.42
C VAL A 158 18.09 16.27 -2.25
N ASP A 159 18.67 16.58 -1.09
CA ASP A 159 17.96 16.96 0.13
C ASP A 159 16.87 15.99 0.57
N TRP A 160 16.98 14.70 0.25
CA TRP A 160 15.96 13.71 0.62
C TRP A 160 15.81 13.54 2.14
N LEU A 161 16.89 13.71 2.91
CA LEU A 161 16.95 13.34 4.31
C LEU A 161 16.40 14.42 5.24
N GLN A 162 16.84 15.67 5.05
CA GLN A 162 16.51 16.79 5.93
C GLN A 162 15.00 17.04 6.10
N PRO A 163 14.15 16.96 5.05
CA PRO A 163 12.70 17.08 5.18
C PRO A 163 12.09 16.01 6.11
N LEU A 164 12.57 14.77 6.06
CA LEU A 164 12.07 13.69 6.92
C LEU A 164 12.40 13.97 8.38
N LEU A 165 13.64 14.38 8.64
CA LEU A 165 14.12 14.67 9.99
C LEU A 165 13.47 15.93 10.57
N LEU A 166 13.13 16.90 9.73
CA LEU A 166 12.39 18.08 10.15
C LEU A 166 11.03 17.69 10.75
N GLU A 167 10.29 16.77 10.13
CA GLU A 167 8.99 16.32 10.67
C GLU A 167 9.14 15.56 11.99
N ILE A 168 10.14 14.69 12.11
CA ILE A 168 10.41 13.97 13.37
C ILE A 168 10.87 14.94 14.47
N SER A 169 11.60 16.00 14.12
CA SER A 169 12.03 17.02 15.10
C SER A 169 10.88 17.85 15.65
N LYS A 170 9.81 18.04 14.85
CA LYS A 170 8.58 18.74 15.27
C LYS A 170 7.74 17.87 16.22
N ASP A 171 7.64 16.57 15.92
CA ASP A 171 6.96 15.60 16.77
C ASP A 171 7.63 14.22 16.64
N ARG A 172 8.24 13.75 17.74
CA ARG A 172 8.95 12.45 17.79
C ARG A 172 8.04 11.25 17.56
N ASN A 173 6.73 11.40 17.72
CA ASN A 173 5.76 10.34 17.46
C ASN A 173 5.35 10.26 15.97
N THR A 174 6.14 10.88 15.09
CA THR A 174 5.94 10.90 13.64
C THR A 174 6.72 9.80 12.94
N VAL A 175 6.05 9.10 12.03
CA VAL A 175 6.68 8.35 10.95
C VAL A 175 6.65 9.21 9.70
N ALA A 176 7.82 9.68 9.26
CA ALA A 176 7.96 10.53 8.08
C ALA A 176 8.33 9.68 6.86
N MET A 177 7.56 9.78 5.78
CA MET A 177 7.70 8.96 4.59
C MET A 177 8.13 9.80 3.40
N ALA A 178 9.13 9.31 2.68
CA ALA A 178 9.52 9.91 1.41
C ALA A 178 8.46 9.60 0.34
N THR A 179 8.39 10.45 -0.67
CA THR A 179 7.61 10.14 -1.88
C THR A 179 8.46 9.28 -2.80
N LEU A 180 7.89 8.17 -3.26
CA LEU A 180 8.57 7.28 -4.19
C LEU A 180 8.43 7.80 -5.62
N ASP A 181 9.58 7.91 -6.28
CA ASP A 181 9.69 7.97 -7.73
C ASP A 181 10.01 6.55 -8.24
N TYR A 182 9.93 6.32 -9.55
CA TYR A 182 10.12 4.99 -10.12
C TYR A 182 11.39 4.90 -10.96
N ILE A 183 12.08 3.76 -10.85
CA ILE A 183 13.19 3.40 -11.72
C ILE A 183 12.74 2.19 -12.52
N GLU A 184 12.70 2.31 -13.83
CA GLU A 184 12.28 1.22 -14.71
C GLU A 184 13.25 0.04 -14.59
N PRO A 185 12.77 -1.19 -14.32
CA PRO A 185 13.63 -2.33 -14.07
C PRO A 185 14.44 -2.79 -15.30
N ASP A 186 13.99 -2.47 -16.51
CA ASP A 186 14.70 -2.83 -17.75
C ASP A 186 15.77 -1.81 -18.13
N SER A 187 15.39 -0.54 -18.32
CA SER A 187 16.31 0.48 -18.82
C SER A 187 17.01 1.30 -17.72
N PHE A 188 16.58 1.19 -16.46
CA PHE A 188 16.99 2.08 -15.36
C PHE A 188 16.65 3.56 -15.57
N LEU A 189 15.70 3.87 -16.46
CA LEU A 189 15.12 5.20 -16.60
C LEU A 189 14.49 5.64 -15.27
N TYR A 190 14.92 6.80 -14.77
CA TYR A 190 14.35 7.43 -13.59
C TYR A 190 13.12 8.25 -13.99
N GLN A 191 11.96 7.83 -13.53
CA GLN A 191 10.65 8.40 -13.83
C GLN A 191 10.06 9.02 -12.57
N PHE A 192 9.63 10.26 -12.69
CA PHE A 192 8.91 10.99 -11.66
C PHE A 192 7.84 11.84 -12.34
N ASN A 193 6.84 12.25 -11.56
CA ASN A 193 5.78 13.11 -12.05
C ASN A 193 5.79 14.41 -11.24
N ASP A 194 5.85 15.52 -11.96
CA ASP A 194 5.80 16.86 -11.39
C ASP A 194 4.50 17.07 -10.63
N ASN A 195 4.59 17.57 -9.40
CA ASN A 195 3.44 17.77 -8.50
C ASN A 195 2.68 16.50 -8.12
N TYR A 196 3.26 15.31 -8.31
CA TYR A 196 2.65 14.05 -7.86
C TYR A 196 2.70 13.94 -6.34
N LEU A 197 1.53 14.08 -5.72
CA LEU A 197 1.28 13.93 -4.29
C LEU A 197 0.68 12.56 -4.00
N THR A 198 1.55 11.56 -3.84
CA THR A 198 1.14 10.17 -3.58
C THR A 198 0.68 10.01 -2.14
N ARG A 199 -0.51 9.42 -1.97
CA ARG A 199 -1.03 8.90 -0.71
C ARG A 199 -1.14 7.38 -0.84
N TYR A 200 -1.04 6.64 0.25
CA TYR A 200 -1.23 5.19 0.21
C TYR A 200 -2.48 4.81 0.99
N GLY A 201 -3.24 3.85 0.48
CA GLY A 201 -4.46 3.34 1.09
C GLY A 201 -4.48 1.81 1.12
N TRP A 202 -5.54 1.27 1.69
CA TRP A 202 -5.80 -0.17 1.68
C TRP A 202 -7.31 -0.47 1.64
N SER A 203 -7.67 -1.67 1.19
CA SER A 203 -9.07 -2.14 1.10
C SER A 203 -9.33 -3.34 2.02
N TRP A 204 -10.59 -3.68 2.28
CA TRP A 204 -10.98 -4.84 3.09
C TRP A 204 -10.46 -6.20 2.57
N ASN A 205 -10.00 -6.26 1.32
CA ASN A 205 -9.29 -7.42 0.76
C ASN A 205 -7.78 -7.44 1.13
N MET A 206 -7.35 -6.59 2.06
CA MET A 206 -5.96 -6.44 2.52
C MET A 206 -4.98 -6.05 1.40
N ILE A 207 -5.47 -5.39 0.36
CA ILE A 207 -4.65 -4.88 -0.75
C ILE A 207 -4.23 -3.46 -0.40
N PHE A 208 -2.91 -3.23 -0.37
CA PHE A 208 -2.29 -1.91 -0.31
C PHE A 208 -2.20 -1.31 -1.72
N PHE A 209 -2.54 -0.04 -1.87
CA PHE A 209 -2.50 0.65 -3.16
C PHE A 209 -2.12 2.12 -3.03
N GLU A 210 -1.64 2.69 -4.12
CA GLU A 210 -1.44 4.13 -4.25
C GLU A 210 -2.75 4.83 -4.61
N THR A 211 -2.94 6.02 -4.04
CA THR A 211 -4.05 6.92 -4.32
C THR A 211 -3.60 8.38 -4.16
N PHE A 212 -4.54 9.31 -4.26
CA PHE A 212 -4.30 10.74 -4.22
C PHE A 212 -4.79 11.36 -2.91
N PHE A 213 -4.25 12.53 -2.59
CA PHE A 213 -4.84 13.37 -1.54
C PHE A 213 -6.11 14.04 -2.07
N ARG A 214 -7.16 14.05 -1.26
CA ARG A 214 -8.36 14.86 -1.52
C ARG A 214 -8.00 16.34 -1.54
N ALA A 215 -8.78 17.14 -2.26
CA ALA A 215 -8.54 18.58 -2.39
C ALA A 215 -8.44 19.30 -1.02
N ASP A 216 -9.25 18.92 -0.04
CA ASP A 216 -9.23 19.44 1.33
C ASP A 216 -8.01 18.98 2.16
N HIS A 217 -7.29 17.95 1.71
CA HIS A 217 -6.04 17.48 2.32
C HIS A 217 -4.77 18.07 1.67
N ILE A 218 -4.89 18.79 0.55
CA ILE A 218 -3.71 19.30 -0.20
C ILE A 218 -3.01 20.46 0.54
N GLY A 219 -3.53 20.95 1.67
CA GLY A 219 -2.86 21.99 2.48
C GLY A 219 -2.73 23.32 1.72
N GLN A 220 -1.92 24.25 2.23
CA GLN A 220 -1.75 25.56 1.58
C GLN A 220 -0.71 25.51 0.46
N LYS A 221 0.39 24.76 0.65
CA LYS A 221 1.47 24.64 -0.33
C LYS A 221 1.69 23.18 -0.71
N LEU A 222 2.02 22.93 -1.98
CA LEU A 222 2.34 21.57 -2.45
C LEU A 222 3.50 20.93 -1.67
N THR A 223 4.42 21.74 -1.16
CA THR A 223 5.57 21.34 -0.34
C THR A 223 5.23 20.89 1.09
N ASP A 224 4.02 21.16 1.58
CA ASP A 224 3.66 20.86 2.97
C ASP A 224 3.53 19.34 3.21
N PRO A 225 4.05 18.80 4.32
CA PRO A 225 3.82 17.41 4.69
C PRO A 225 2.36 17.13 5.04
N ARG A 226 1.87 15.92 4.73
CA ARG A 226 0.44 15.57 4.85
C ARG A 226 0.21 14.22 5.51
N PRO A 227 -0.86 14.06 6.33
CA PRO A 227 -1.14 12.80 6.98
C PRO A 227 -1.67 11.74 6.00
N GLY A 228 -1.16 10.51 6.10
CA GLY A 228 -1.59 9.37 5.29
C GLY A 228 -2.16 8.23 6.14
N PRO A 229 -3.08 7.41 5.62
CA PRO A 229 -3.72 6.34 6.38
C PRO A 229 -2.86 5.08 6.45
N ALA A 230 -2.00 4.86 5.44
CA ALA A 230 -1.11 3.73 5.35
C ALA A 230 0.30 4.20 4.97
N MET A 231 1.31 3.49 5.48
CA MET A 231 2.70 3.74 5.16
C MET A 231 3.21 2.85 4.04
N VAL A 232 4.14 3.39 3.26
CA VAL A 232 4.97 2.58 2.40
C VAL A 232 6.03 1.86 3.24
N GLY A 233 6.22 0.57 3.00
CA GLY A 233 7.19 -0.23 3.74
C GLY A 233 8.65 0.07 3.39
N ALA A 234 8.92 0.79 2.29
CA ALA A 234 10.22 0.78 1.63
C ALA A 234 11.10 2.02 1.88
N ALA A 235 10.55 3.15 2.33
CA ALA A 235 11.28 4.40 2.51
C ALA A 235 10.63 5.33 3.56
N PHE A 236 10.99 5.15 4.82
CA PHE A 236 10.48 5.98 5.91
C PHE A 236 11.48 6.15 7.05
N ALA A 237 11.31 7.23 7.81
CA ALA A 237 12.08 7.58 8.98
C ALA A 237 11.20 7.60 10.23
N ILE A 238 11.74 7.18 11.37
CA ILE A 238 11.05 7.17 12.67
C ILE A 238 12.07 7.38 13.80
N ASP A 239 11.71 8.15 14.83
CA ASP A 239 12.53 8.25 16.05
C ASP A 239 12.78 6.84 16.64
N ARG A 240 14.04 6.53 16.96
CA ARG A 240 14.43 5.18 17.40
C ARG A 240 13.76 4.79 18.71
N LEU A 241 13.67 5.72 19.66
CA LEU A 241 13.04 5.46 20.95
C LEU A 241 11.53 5.29 20.77
N TYR A 242 10.90 6.06 19.88
CA TYR A 242 9.50 5.89 19.53
C TYR A 242 9.22 4.53 18.85
N PHE A 243 10.08 4.09 17.93
CA PHE A 243 9.96 2.75 17.33
C PHE A 243 9.98 1.64 18.39
N HIS A 244 10.88 1.73 19.38
CA HIS A 244 10.91 0.79 20.51
C HIS A 244 9.71 0.96 21.45
N HIS A 245 9.24 2.18 21.66
CA HIS A 245 8.04 2.47 22.46
C HIS A 245 6.80 1.79 21.87
N LEU A 246 6.69 1.79 20.53
CA LEU A 246 5.65 1.06 19.81
C LEU A 246 5.84 -0.48 19.87
N GLY A 247 7.00 -0.99 20.31
CA GLY A 247 7.30 -2.42 20.38
C GLY A 247 7.85 -3.02 19.09
N GLY A 248 8.45 -2.21 18.21
CA GLY A 248 9.06 -2.62 16.95
C GLY A 248 8.11 -3.38 16.02
N TYR A 249 8.62 -4.09 15.00
CA TYR A 249 7.76 -4.97 14.21
C TYR A 249 7.33 -6.21 15.00
N ASP A 250 6.19 -6.80 14.60
CA ASP A 250 5.80 -8.13 15.02
C ASP A 250 6.79 -9.17 14.45
N GLN A 251 7.70 -9.65 15.29
CA GLN A 251 8.78 -10.56 14.88
C GLN A 251 8.29 -11.96 14.48
N SER A 252 7.04 -12.30 14.78
CA SER A 252 6.43 -13.56 14.35
C SER A 252 5.84 -13.48 12.93
N MET A 253 5.70 -12.28 12.35
CA MET A 253 5.39 -12.16 10.92
C MET A 253 6.56 -12.68 10.09
N THR A 254 6.23 -13.36 8.98
CA THR A 254 7.21 -14.10 8.19
C THR A 254 7.39 -13.52 6.80
N VAL A 255 8.63 -13.59 6.29
CA VAL A 255 9.04 -13.24 4.91
C VAL A 255 8.70 -11.81 4.48
N TRP A 256 7.45 -11.51 4.12
CA TRP A 256 7.00 -10.24 3.55
C TRP A 256 5.48 -10.10 3.61
N GLY A 257 5.00 -8.87 3.80
CA GLY A 257 3.60 -8.48 3.61
C GLY A 257 2.85 -8.31 4.93
N GLY A 258 2.05 -7.25 5.03
CA GLY A 258 1.21 -6.93 6.18
C GLY A 258 1.87 -6.07 7.25
N GLU A 259 3.21 -6.05 7.32
CA GLU A 259 3.94 -5.30 8.34
C GLU A 259 3.75 -3.79 8.20
N ASN A 260 3.58 -3.31 6.97
CA ASN A 260 3.32 -1.91 6.68
C ASN A 260 1.91 -1.49 7.13
N LEU A 261 0.89 -2.32 6.89
CA LEU A 261 -0.49 -2.03 7.36
C LEU A 261 -0.58 -2.10 8.88
N GLU A 262 0.00 -3.13 9.49
CA GLU A 262 0.03 -3.30 10.95
C GLU A 262 0.70 -2.11 11.64
N MET A 263 1.89 -1.71 11.18
CA MET A 263 2.59 -0.55 11.72
C MET A 263 1.79 0.74 11.49
N SER A 264 1.15 0.89 10.33
CA SER A 264 0.31 2.06 10.05
C SER A 264 -0.82 2.23 11.06
N TRP A 265 -1.56 1.14 11.30
CA TRP A 265 -2.67 1.16 12.24
C TRP A 265 -2.17 1.40 13.65
N ARG A 266 -1.12 0.71 14.08
CA ARG A 266 -0.53 0.88 15.41
C ARG A 266 -0.09 2.32 15.65
N VAL A 267 0.62 2.95 14.72
CA VAL A 267 1.07 4.35 14.87
C VAL A 267 -0.13 5.27 15.09
N TRP A 268 -1.17 5.18 14.25
CA TRP A 268 -2.35 6.02 14.38
C TRP A 268 -3.17 5.74 15.64
N LEU A 269 -3.47 4.47 15.91
CA LEU A 269 -4.29 4.08 17.04
C LEU A 269 -3.62 4.41 18.37
N CYS A 270 -2.29 4.35 18.44
CA CYS A 270 -1.53 4.62 19.65
C CYS A 270 -1.01 6.07 19.76
N GLY A 271 -1.61 7.01 19.01
CA GLY A 271 -1.42 8.46 19.21
C GLY A 271 -0.25 9.10 18.45
N GLY A 272 0.36 8.39 17.50
CA GLY A 272 1.32 8.95 16.56
C GLY A 272 0.69 9.41 15.25
N ARG A 273 1.54 9.71 14.27
CA ARG A 273 1.13 10.22 12.95
C ARG A 273 2.00 9.66 11.83
N LEU A 274 1.40 9.37 10.68
CA LEU A 274 2.10 9.02 9.44
C LEU A 274 2.07 10.22 8.51
N MET A 275 3.25 10.75 8.15
CA MET A 275 3.37 11.97 7.35
C MET A 275 4.06 11.70 6.01
N HIS A 276 3.40 11.99 4.91
CA HIS A 276 3.99 12.04 3.56
C HIS A 276 4.74 13.36 3.40
N VAL A 277 6.03 13.28 3.06
CA VAL A 277 6.91 14.44 2.95
C VAL A 277 7.28 14.65 1.47
N PRO A 278 6.59 15.54 0.74
CA PRO A 278 6.73 15.66 -0.72
C PRO A 278 8.10 16.16 -1.19
N CYS A 279 8.83 16.86 -0.31
CA CYS A 279 10.19 17.34 -0.60
C CYS A 279 11.27 16.28 -0.39
N SER A 280 10.94 15.13 0.23
CA SER A 280 11.82 13.97 0.28
C SER A 280 11.43 13.02 -0.84
N ARG A 281 12.30 12.84 -1.83
CA ARG A 281 12.04 11.94 -2.98
C ARG A 281 13.11 10.89 -3.14
N ILE A 282 12.68 9.67 -3.45
CA ILE A 282 13.54 8.49 -3.57
C ILE A 282 13.03 7.65 -4.74
N GLY A 283 13.90 7.37 -5.71
CA GLY A 283 13.59 6.44 -6.78
C GLY A 283 13.65 5.01 -6.29
N HIS A 284 12.63 4.20 -6.58
CA HIS A 284 12.56 2.78 -6.26
C HIS A 284 12.48 1.96 -7.53
N ILE A 285 13.25 0.86 -7.60
CA ILE A 285 13.12 -0.10 -8.70
C ILE A 285 11.88 -0.96 -8.44
N ALA A 286 10.75 -0.54 -9.00
CA ALA A 286 9.49 -1.24 -8.88
C ALA A 286 9.53 -2.54 -9.71
N ARG A 287 9.56 -3.67 -9.02
CA ARG A 287 9.55 -5.00 -9.62
C ARG A 287 8.79 -6.00 -8.75
N VAL A 288 8.33 -7.08 -9.39
CA VAL A 288 7.82 -8.24 -8.66
C VAL A 288 8.96 -8.84 -7.85
N GLN A 289 8.67 -9.27 -6.61
CA GLN A 289 9.67 -9.86 -5.72
C GLN A 289 10.34 -11.07 -6.39
N PRO A 290 11.67 -11.08 -6.56
CA PRO A 290 12.40 -12.12 -7.30
C PRO A 290 12.66 -13.40 -6.48
N TYR A 291 12.12 -13.49 -5.27
CA TYR A 291 12.39 -14.57 -4.32
C TYR A 291 11.16 -15.45 -4.07
N SER A 292 11.42 -16.67 -3.60
CA SER A 292 10.38 -17.65 -3.27
C SER A 292 9.65 -17.32 -1.97
N PHE A 293 8.39 -17.75 -1.89
CA PHE A 293 7.58 -17.74 -0.67
C PHE A 293 7.33 -19.20 -0.27
N PRO A 294 7.98 -19.71 0.79
CA PRO A 294 7.74 -21.07 1.28
C PRO A 294 6.24 -21.25 1.59
N GLY A 295 5.59 -22.25 0.97
CA GLY A 295 4.14 -22.46 1.11
C GLY A 295 3.26 -21.54 0.25
N GLY A 296 3.85 -20.67 -0.57
CA GLY A 296 3.15 -19.75 -1.47
C GLY A 296 2.96 -18.34 -0.87
N ARG A 297 2.92 -17.33 -1.76
CA ARG A 297 2.79 -15.93 -1.35
C ARG A 297 1.53 -15.70 -0.52
N GLU A 298 0.40 -16.23 -1.00
CA GLU A 298 -0.89 -16.01 -0.35
C GLU A 298 -0.93 -16.57 1.08
N ALA A 299 -0.41 -17.77 1.31
CA ALA A 299 -0.37 -18.39 2.65
C ALA A 299 0.42 -17.52 3.64
N ILE A 300 1.60 -17.04 3.22
CA ILE A 300 2.45 -16.16 4.03
C ILE A 300 1.77 -14.81 4.30
N THR A 301 1.22 -14.16 3.27
CA THR A 301 0.57 -12.85 3.45
C THR A 301 -0.69 -12.98 4.28
N ASN A 302 -1.52 -14.00 4.07
CA ASN A 302 -2.73 -14.24 4.84
C ASN A 302 -2.40 -14.56 6.31
N PHE A 303 -1.32 -15.29 6.59
CA PHE A 303 -0.83 -15.49 7.96
C PHE A 303 -0.47 -14.16 8.64
N ASN A 304 0.33 -13.32 7.98
CA ASN A 304 0.71 -12.01 8.53
C ASN A 304 -0.50 -11.06 8.68
N TYR A 305 -1.40 -11.04 7.69
CA TYR A 305 -2.63 -10.25 7.75
C TYR A 305 -3.50 -10.71 8.92
N GLU A 306 -3.70 -12.01 9.09
CA GLU A 306 -4.54 -12.53 10.18
C GLU A 306 -3.98 -12.16 11.56
N ARG A 307 -2.65 -12.18 11.73
CA ARG A 307 -1.99 -11.65 12.96
C ARG A 307 -2.35 -10.18 13.20
N ALA A 308 -2.23 -9.34 12.17
CA ALA A 308 -2.52 -7.92 12.28
C ALA A 308 -4.00 -7.65 12.59
N ILE A 309 -4.93 -8.29 11.87
CA ILE A 309 -6.36 -7.97 12.01
C ILE A 309 -6.94 -8.45 13.34
N ARG A 310 -6.44 -9.56 13.91
CA ARG A 310 -6.87 -10.06 15.23
C ARG A 310 -6.54 -9.08 16.36
N VAL A 311 -5.37 -8.45 16.30
CA VAL A 311 -4.93 -7.48 17.32
C VAL A 311 -5.64 -6.13 17.14
N TRP A 312 -5.69 -5.63 15.89
CA TRP A 312 -5.98 -4.23 15.64
C TRP A 312 -7.42 -3.95 15.19
N MET A 313 -8.06 -4.83 14.42
CA MET A 313 -9.32 -4.50 13.72
C MET A 313 -10.59 -4.76 14.53
N GLY A 314 -10.51 -5.49 15.65
CA GLY A 314 -11.69 -5.82 16.45
C GLY A 314 -12.79 -6.49 15.61
N ASN A 315 -14.03 -6.02 15.74
CA ASN A 315 -15.17 -6.57 15.01
C ASN A 315 -15.13 -6.33 13.48
N TYR A 316 -14.32 -5.37 13.00
CA TYR A 316 -14.20 -5.08 11.56
C TYR A 316 -13.46 -6.17 10.78
N SER A 317 -12.74 -7.08 11.47
CA SER A 317 -12.14 -8.27 10.87
C SER A 317 -13.16 -9.14 10.11
N ARG A 318 -14.46 -9.07 10.47
CA ARG A 318 -15.54 -9.78 9.77
C ARG A 318 -15.60 -9.48 8.27
N PHE A 319 -15.26 -8.27 7.83
CA PHE A 319 -15.26 -7.93 6.41
C PHE A 319 -14.12 -8.62 5.67
N VAL A 320 -12.92 -8.64 6.26
CA VAL A 320 -11.77 -9.38 5.74
C VAL A 320 -12.10 -10.87 5.67
N HIS A 321 -12.65 -11.45 6.75
CA HIS A 321 -13.04 -12.86 6.78
C HIS A 321 -14.19 -13.20 5.82
N SER A 322 -15.08 -12.25 5.51
CA SER A 322 -16.12 -12.49 4.51
C SER A 322 -15.55 -12.61 3.09
N ILE A 323 -14.45 -11.91 2.81
CA ILE A 323 -13.75 -11.93 1.52
C ILE A 323 -12.75 -13.10 1.46
N LYS A 324 -12.05 -13.35 2.57
CA LYS A 324 -11.02 -14.39 2.74
C LYS A 324 -11.40 -15.33 3.90
N PRO A 325 -12.39 -16.22 3.72
CA PRO A 325 -12.91 -17.08 4.80
C PRO A 325 -11.85 -18.01 5.39
N ASP A 326 -10.90 -18.46 4.58
CA ASP A 326 -9.82 -19.36 5.01
C ASP A 326 -8.92 -18.74 6.08
N MET A 327 -8.84 -17.41 6.16
CA MET A 327 -8.05 -16.72 7.19
C MET A 327 -8.58 -16.94 8.61
N LYS A 328 -9.89 -17.09 8.77
CA LYS A 328 -10.55 -17.19 10.07
C LYS A 328 -10.07 -18.39 10.89
N THR A 329 -9.70 -19.48 10.21
CA THR A 329 -9.25 -20.73 10.83
C THR A 329 -7.74 -20.88 10.89
N LEU A 330 -6.97 -19.88 10.43
CA LEU A 330 -5.50 -19.94 10.49
C LEU A 330 -5.04 -19.94 11.95
N ASP A 331 -4.13 -20.86 12.27
CA ASP A 331 -3.30 -20.76 13.47
C ASP A 331 -2.20 -19.75 13.20
N VAL A 332 -2.30 -18.62 13.88
CA VAL A 332 -1.35 -17.52 13.75
C VAL A 332 -0.30 -17.48 14.86
N GLY A 333 -0.31 -18.46 15.77
CA GLY A 333 0.55 -18.46 16.95
C GLY A 333 0.15 -17.42 18.01
N ASP A 334 1.07 -17.13 18.93
CA ASP A 334 0.82 -16.23 20.06
C ASP A 334 0.75 -14.75 19.64
N LEU A 335 -0.22 -14.04 20.20
CA LEU A 335 -0.49 -12.61 20.01
C LEU A 335 -0.38 -11.82 21.32
N SER A 336 -0.13 -12.48 22.45
CA SER A 336 -0.16 -11.88 23.80
C SER A 336 0.73 -10.65 23.92
N GLU A 337 1.92 -10.68 23.32
CA GLU A 337 2.85 -9.53 23.33
C GLU A 337 2.26 -8.31 22.59
N ARG A 338 1.58 -8.54 21.45
CA ARG A 338 0.98 -7.49 20.64
C ARG A 338 -0.25 -6.88 21.33
N GLU A 339 -1.09 -7.72 21.93
CA GLU A 339 -2.23 -7.29 22.74
C GLU A 339 -1.81 -6.51 24.00
N ALA A 340 -0.70 -6.92 24.64
CA ALA A 340 -0.14 -6.21 25.78
C ALA A 340 0.36 -4.80 25.39
N ILE A 341 0.95 -4.64 24.20
CA ILE A 341 1.33 -3.32 23.67
C ILE A 341 0.10 -2.44 23.48
N LYS A 342 -0.94 -2.96 22.81
CA LYS A 342 -2.21 -2.23 22.58
C LYS A 342 -2.80 -1.72 23.91
N SER A 343 -2.82 -2.59 24.92
CA SER A 343 -3.32 -2.26 26.26
C SER A 343 -2.44 -1.25 27.00
N LYS A 344 -1.12 -1.45 26.99
CA LYS A 344 -0.14 -0.60 27.66
C LYS A 344 -0.15 0.83 27.12
N LEU A 345 -0.23 0.98 25.81
CA LEU A 345 -0.22 2.28 25.13
C LEU A 345 -1.61 2.93 25.10
N LYS A 346 -2.66 2.25 25.58
CA LYS A 346 -4.04 2.73 25.58
C LYS A 346 -4.48 3.17 24.19
N CYS A 347 -4.18 2.33 23.19
CA CYS A 347 -4.49 2.65 21.81
C CYS A 347 -6.01 2.71 21.59
N ASN A 348 -6.43 3.58 20.68
CA ASN A 348 -7.82 3.71 20.26
C ASN A 348 -8.34 2.42 19.61
N GLU A 349 -9.66 2.31 19.56
CA GLU A 349 -10.34 1.26 18.78
C GLU A 349 -10.26 1.54 17.28
N PHE A 350 -10.38 0.48 16.47
CA PHE A 350 -10.24 0.57 15.02
C PHE A 350 -11.27 1.49 14.35
N SER A 351 -12.46 1.64 14.94
CA SER A 351 -13.47 2.60 14.49
C SER A 351 -12.90 4.02 14.45
N TRP A 352 -12.13 4.42 15.46
CA TRP A 352 -11.48 5.74 15.48
C TRP A 352 -10.59 5.95 14.25
N TYR A 353 -9.79 4.94 13.87
CA TYR A 353 -8.95 5.02 12.66
C TYR A 353 -9.80 5.18 11.39
N LEU A 354 -10.87 4.40 11.24
CA LEU A 354 -11.76 4.50 10.09
C LEU A 354 -12.44 5.86 10.00
N HIS A 355 -12.90 6.43 11.13
CA HIS A 355 -13.59 7.72 11.11
C HIS A 355 -12.65 8.94 11.02
N ASN A 356 -11.43 8.85 11.55
CA ASN A 356 -10.54 10.02 11.69
C ASN A 356 -9.35 10.02 10.71
N VAL A 357 -8.95 8.84 10.23
CA VAL A 357 -7.72 8.69 9.43
C VAL A 357 -8.03 8.16 8.03
N TRP A 358 -8.94 7.19 7.91
CA TRP A 358 -9.32 6.57 6.64
C TRP A 358 -10.84 6.58 6.36
N PRO A 359 -11.51 7.76 6.44
CA PRO A 359 -12.96 7.87 6.23
C PRO A 359 -13.39 7.57 4.79
N GLU A 360 -12.45 7.55 3.86
CA GLU A 360 -12.71 7.19 2.47
C GLU A 360 -13.02 5.71 2.29
N LEU A 361 -12.55 4.83 3.19
CA LEU A 361 -12.91 3.42 3.21
C LEU A 361 -14.25 3.25 3.93
N HIS A 362 -15.32 3.28 3.17
CA HIS A 362 -16.67 3.10 3.69
C HIS A 362 -16.84 1.72 4.34
N ILE A 363 -17.53 1.72 5.47
CA ILE A 363 -17.90 0.53 6.25
C ILE A 363 -19.25 0.07 5.73
N TYR A 364 -19.31 -1.15 5.19
CA TYR A 364 -20.47 -1.64 4.45
C TYR A 364 -21.81 -1.51 5.21
N ASP A 365 -21.84 -1.75 6.52
CA ASP A 365 -23.08 -1.87 7.31
C ASP A 365 -23.36 -0.64 8.22
N GLU A 366 -22.59 0.43 8.08
CA GLU A 366 -22.66 1.62 8.93
C GLU A 366 -23.37 2.79 8.24
N ASN A 367 -24.39 3.36 8.89
CA ASN A 367 -25.20 4.46 8.36
C ASN A 367 -25.83 4.17 6.98
N VAL A 368 -26.17 2.91 6.73
CA VAL A 368 -26.84 2.43 5.53
C VAL A 368 -28.30 2.10 5.78
N HIS A 369 -29.08 2.12 4.71
CA HIS A 369 -30.40 1.48 4.65
C HIS A 369 -30.23 -0.03 4.48
N LEU A 370 -29.35 -0.43 3.56
CA LEU A 370 -29.03 -1.83 3.28
C LEU A 370 -27.66 -1.97 2.59
N TRP A 371 -27.07 -3.17 2.66
CA TRP A 371 -25.78 -3.50 2.09
C TRP A 371 -25.72 -4.98 1.69
N GLY A 372 -24.98 -5.29 0.62
CA GLY A 372 -24.89 -6.64 0.07
C GLY A 372 -24.64 -6.61 -1.43
N MET A 373 -25.19 -7.57 -2.18
CA MET A 373 -25.04 -7.61 -3.63
C MET A 373 -26.22 -6.95 -4.34
N VAL A 374 -25.95 -6.12 -5.34
CA VAL A 374 -27.00 -5.61 -6.25
C VAL A 374 -27.24 -6.65 -7.33
N LYS A 375 -28.25 -7.49 -7.15
CA LYS A 375 -28.63 -8.56 -8.07
C LYS A 375 -29.71 -8.09 -9.05
N ASN A 376 -29.62 -8.50 -10.30
CA ASN A 376 -30.73 -8.35 -11.25
C ASN A 376 -31.84 -9.37 -10.93
N LYS A 377 -33.11 -8.95 -10.93
CA LYS A 377 -34.23 -9.86 -10.57
C LYS A 377 -34.41 -11.04 -11.52
N GLU A 378 -34.12 -10.84 -12.81
CA GLU A 378 -34.46 -11.79 -13.86
C GLU A 378 -33.31 -12.74 -14.20
N VAL A 379 -32.06 -12.34 -13.91
CA VAL A 379 -30.86 -13.11 -14.23
C VAL A 379 -29.91 -13.19 -13.03
N GLU A 380 -29.15 -14.29 -12.92
CA GLU A 380 -28.13 -14.51 -11.86
C GLU A 380 -26.86 -13.65 -12.04
N PHE A 381 -27.06 -12.36 -12.35
CA PHE A 381 -26.00 -11.36 -12.50
C PHE A 381 -26.12 -10.29 -11.43
N CYS A 382 -24.97 -9.90 -10.90
CA CYS A 382 -24.79 -8.90 -9.88
C CYS A 382 -23.92 -7.76 -10.42
N LEU A 383 -24.15 -6.56 -9.90
CA LEU A 383 -23.26 -5.44 -10.08
C LEU A 383 -21.88 -5.79 -9.52
N ASP A 384 -20.84 -5.46 -10.27
CA ASP A 384 -19.46 -5.80 -9.97
C ASP A 384 -18.55 -4.63 -10.38
N ASN A 385 -17.55 -4.34 -9.55
CA ASN A 385 -16.56 -3.29 -9.83
C ASN A 385 -15.36 -3.78 -10.66
N ASP A 386 -15.37 -5.01 -11.17
CA ASP A 386 -14.29 -5.66 -11.91
C ASP A 386 -12.94 -5.68 -11.16
N ASN A 387 -13.00 -5.84 -9.82
CA ASN A 387 -11.82 -5.76 -8.95
C ASN A 387 -11.06 -4.43 -9.07
N TYR A 388 -11.78 -3.38 -9.48
CA TYR A 388 -11.23 -2.05 -9.56
C TYR A 388 -11.18 -1.43 -8.17
N LEU A 389 -9.96 -1.21 -7.68
CA LEU A 389 -9.70 -0.70 -6.33
C LEU A 389 -9.32 0.78 -6.31
N PHE A 390 -9.21 1.41 -7.49
CA PHE A 390 -8.78 2.80 -7.60
C PHE A 390 -9.98 3.74 -7.55
N GLN A 391 -9.74 4.99 -7.17
CA GLN A 391 -10.75 6.05 -7.18
C GLN A 391 -10.97 6.67 -8.57
N LYS A 392 -10.36 6.11 -9.62
CA LYS A 392 -10.55 6.61 -10.99
C LYS A 392 -11.88 6.10 -11.56
N GLU A 393 -12.39 6.87 -12.50
CA GLU A 393 -13.64 6.58 -13.19
C GLU A 393 -13.51 5.31 -14.02
N THR A 394 -14.44 4.39 -13.82
CA THR A 394 -14.55 3.14 -14.59
C THR A 394 -16.02 2.77 -14.78
N PRO A 395 -16.40 2.16 -15.92
CA PRO A 395 -17.72 1.57 -16.06
C PRO A 395 -17.98 0.53 -14.97
N ALA A 396 -19.21 0.50 -14.45
CA ALA A 396 -19.66 -0.60 -13.62
C ALA A 396 -20.11 -1.77 -14.50
N HIS A 397 -19.82 -3.00 -14.08
CA HIS A 397 -20.08 -4.20 -14.87
C HIS A 397 -21.16 -5.07 -14.20
N MET A 398 -21.87 -5.86 -15.00
CA MET A 398 -22.71 -6.94 -14.49
C MET A 398 -21.96 -8.26 -14.71
N LYS A 399 -21.75 -9.03 -13.65
CA LYS A 399 -21.13 -10.36 -13.71
C LYS A 399 -21.98 -11.39 -13.00
N ARG A 400 -21.72 -12.68 -13.20
CA ARG A 400 -22.38 -13.73 -12.44
C ARG A 400 -22.24 -13.46 -10.93
N CYS A 401 -23.31 -13.66 -10.17
CA CYS A 401 -23.26 -13.49 -8.71
C CYS A 401 -22.37 -14.57 -8.08
N GLU A 402 -21.35 -14.17 -7.33
CA GLU A 402 -20.33 -15.05 -6.75
C GLU A 402 -20.17 -14.90 -5.22
N ASN A 403 -21.05 -14.14 -4.55
CA ASN A 403 -20.94 -13.80 -3.12
C ASN A 403 -19.58 -13.18 -2.73
N ARG A 404 -18.92 -12.53 -3.69
CA ARG A 404 -17.62 -11.89 -3.51
C ARG A 404 -17.79 -10.43 -3.10
N PHE A 405 -17.82 -10.15 -1.80
CA PHE A 405 -18.06 -8.78 -1.31
C PHE A 405 -16.96 -7.76 -1.64
N ASP A 406 -15.75 -8.22 -1.99
CA ASP A 406 -14.67 -7.34 -2.46
C ASP A 406 -15.00 -6.66 -3.79
N THR A 407 -15.80 -7.31 -4.66
CA THR A 407 -16.17 -6.75 -5.97
C THR A 407 -17.66 -6.53 -6.18
N GLN A 408 -18.49 -7.33 -5.52
CA GLN A 408 -19.96 -7.30 -5.60
C GLN A 408 -20.61 -6.76 -4.32
N GLY A 409 -19.80 -6.26 -3.37
CA GLY A 409 -20.31 -5.64 -2.16
C GLY A 409 -20.64 -4.16 -2.37
N PHE A 410 -21.91 -3.81 -2.20
CA PHE A 410 -22.44 -2.46 -2.31
C PHE A 410 -23.22 -2.07 -1.06
N SER A 411 -23.29 -0.77 -0.83
CA SER A 411 -23.98 -0.15 0.30
C SER A 411 -24.88 0.96 -0.23
N LEU A 412 -26.13 0.98 0.22
CA LEU A 412 -27.03 2.11 0.03
C LEU A 412 -27.06 2.93 1.30
N THR A 413 -26.38 4.07 1.30
CA THR A 413 -26.27 4.93 2.48
C THR A 413 -27.61 5.59 2.82
N ARG A 414 -27.75 6.07 4.06
CA ARG A 414 -28.92 6.85 4.48
C ARG A 414 -29.09 8.17 3.73
N SER A 415 -28.01 8.72 3.18
CA SER A 415 -28.04 9.88 2.27
C SER A 415 -28.47 9.52 0.84
N GLY A 416 -28.71 8.24 0.55
CA GLY A 416 -29.13 7.74 -0.75
C GLY A 416 -27.98 7.50 -1.73
N GLU A 417 -26.74 7.36 -1.27
CA GLU A 417 -25.61 7.04 -2.13
C GLU A 417 -25.53 5.52 -2.30
N LEU A 418 -25.50 5.02 -3.54
CA LEU A 418 -25.14 3.64 -3.81
C LEU A 418 -23.63 3.59 -4.08
N ARG A 419 -22.90 2.76 -3.35
CA ARG A 419 -21.42 2.78 -3.38
C ARG A 419 -20.79 1.45 -3.02
N THR A 420 -19.59 1.22 -3.53
CA THR A 420 -18.63 0.27 -2.95
C THR A 420 -17.96 0.90 -1.73
N THR A 421 -16.91 0.27 -1.22
CA THR A 421 -16.15 0.84 -0.09
C THR A 421 -15.30 2.04 -0.48
N LEU A 422 -14.91 2.18 -1.74
CA LEU A 422 -14.02 3.25 -2.21
C LEU A 422 -14.62 4.12 -3.33
N GLN A 423 -15.71 3.67 -3.96
CA GLN A 423 -16.28 4.32 -5.15
C GLN A 423 -17.81 4.44 -5.07
N CYS A 424 -18.35 5.49 -5.67
CA CYS A 424 -19.78 5.75 -5.74
C CYS A 424 -20.32 5.44 -7.13
N VAL A 425 -21.52 4.86 -7.16
CA VAL A 425 -22.24 4.49 -8.38
C VAL A 425 -22.97 5.72 -8.91
N THR A 426 -22.63 6.15 -10.12
CA THR A 426 -23.13 7.40 -10.72
C THR A 426 -23.56 7.16 -12.17
N PRO A 427 -24.78 7.56 -12.58
CA PRO A 427 -25.17 7.54 -13.99
C PRO A 427 -24.53 8.73 -14.72
N MET A 428 -23.97 8.49 -15.90
CA MET A 428 -23.39 9.51 -16.79
C MET A 428 -23.89 9.32 -18.22
N PRO A 429 -24.04 10.38 -19.04
CA PRO A 429 -24.34 10.23 -20.46
C PRO A 429 -23.26 9.38 -21.15
N SER A 430 -23.67 8.49 -22.05
CA SER A 430 -22.76 7.77 -22.94
C SER A 430 -22.06 8.73 -23.91
N GLU A 431 -20.96 8.28 -24.55
CA GLU A 431 -20.21 9.12 -25.51
C GLU A 431 -21.06 9.62 -26.69
N ASP A 432 -22.09 8.86 -27.08
CA ASP A 432 -23.07 9.23 -28.11
C ASP A 432 -24.24 10.05 -27.56
N GLY A 433 -24.35 10.21 -26.23
CA GLY A 433 -25.37 11.02 -25.55
C GLY A 433 -26.79 10.45 -25.61
N GLU A 434 -26.97 9.24 -26.17
CA GLU A 434 -28.28 8.60 -26.35
C GLU A 434 -28.72 7.81 -25.12
N ASP A 435 -27.77 7.26 -24.35
CA ASP A 435 -28.02 6.38 -23.21
C ASP A 435 -27.32 6.94 -21.93
N MET A 436 -27.73 6.47 -20.75
CA MET A 436 -27.00 6.72 -19.49
C MET A 436 -26.18 5.48 -19.12
N MET A 437 -24.87 5.61 -18.95
CA MET A 437 -23.97 4.56 -18.48
C MET A 437 -23.75 4.66 -16.97
N VAL A 438 -23.71 3.52 -16.26
CA VAL A 438 -23.28 3.51 -14.86
C VAL A 438 -21.78 3.48 -14.73
N MET A 439 -21.28 4.42 -13.94
CA MET A 439 -19.87 4.63 -13.69
C MET A 439 -19.60 4.54 -12.19
N LEU A 440 -18.48 3.93 -11.84
CA LEU A 440 -17.89 3.99 -10.52
C LEU A 440 -16.89 5.15 -10.50
N ARG A 441 -17.08 6.09 -9.57
CA ARG A 441 -16.27 7.31 -9.45
C ARG A 441 -15.86 7.55 -7.99
N ASP A 442 -14.92 8.46 -7.77
CA ASP A 442 -14.58 8.91 -6.42
C ASP A 442 -15.80 9.56 -5.74
N CYS A 443 -16.15 9.08 -4.54
CA CYS A 443 -17.27 9.60 -3.75
C CYS A 443 -17.07 11.03 -3.20
N PHE A 444 -15.84 11.55 -3.20
CA PHE A 444 -15.48 12.81 -2.54
C PHE A 444 -15.13 13.94 -3.51
N VAL A 445 -14.91 13.63 -4.80
CA VAL A 445 -14.56 14.64 -5.81
C VAL A 445 -15.80 15.38 -6.31
N GLU A 446 -16.90 14.67 -6.51
CA GLU A 446 -18.18 15.24 -6.92
C GLU A 446 -19.30 14.77 -6.01
N LYS A 447 -20.39 15.53 -5.95
CA LYS A 447 -21.57 15.13 -5.19
C LYS A 447 -22.11 13.81 -5.78
N PRO A 448 -22.14 12.71 -5.01
CA PRO A 448 -22.61 11.44 -5.54
C PRO A 448 -24.07 11.51 -5.97
N ALA A 449 -24.44 10.69 -6.96
CA ALA A 449 -25.83 10.52 -7.35
C ALA A 449 -26.66 9.94 -6.20
N THR A 450 -27.91 10.39 -6.10
CA THR A 450 -28.87 9.87 -5.12
C THR A 450 -29.73 8.79 -5.78
N TRP A 451 -29.80 7.64 -5.13
CA TRP A 451 -30.55 6.46 -5.52
C TRP A 451 -31.72 6.27 -4.55
N THR A 452 -32.88 5.93 -5.10
CA THR A 452 -34.08 5.59 -4.32
C THR A 452 -34.40 4.11 -4.47
N TYR A 453 -34.92 3.53 -3.41
CA TYR A 453 -35.39 2.15 -3.40
C TYR A 453 -36.86 2.09 -2.96
N SER A 454 -37.57 1.06 -3.40
CA SER A 454 -38.92 0.75 -2.94
C SER A 454 -38.94 -0.62 -2.29
N GLN A 455 -39.49 -0.72 -1.08
CA GLN A 455 -39.75 -2.01 -0.44
C GLN A 455 -40.95 -2.65 -1.12
N GLU A 456 -40.75 -3.75 -1.85
CA GLU A 456 -41.85 -4.68 -2.13
C GLU A 456 -41.88 -5.69 -0.99
N THR A 457 -42.96 -5.71 -0.21
CA THR A 457 -43.23 -6.81 0.73
C THR A 457 -43.59 -8.07 -0.06
N GLY A 458 -42.57 -8.78 -0.56
CA GLY A 458 -42.70 -10.11 -1.16
C GLY A 458 -42.55 -11.19 -0.07
N LYS A 459 -43.44 -12.18 -0.07
CA LYS A 459 -43.53 -13.28 0.91
C LYS A 459 -42.16 -13.86 1.27
N ASP A 460 -41.91 -14.00 2.57
CA ASP A 460 -40.80 -14.79 3.11
C ASP A 460 -40.69 -16.11 2.34
N HIS A 461 -39.58 -16.35 1.65
CA HIS A 461 -39.26 -17.67 1.12
C HIS A 461 -38.97 -18.58 2.32
N GLU A 462 -40.01 -19.30 2.76
CA GLU A 462 -40.07 -20.07 4.01
C GLU A 462 -39.15 -21.31 4.04
N GLU A 463 -38.26 -21.52 3.07
CA GLU A 463 -37.53 -22.79 2.91
C GLU A 463 -36.04 -22.79 3.28
N ASP A 464 -35.43 -21.70 3.72
CA ASP A 464 -34.02 -21.75 4.15
C ASP A 464 -33.74 -20.94 5.43
N LYS A 465 -34.21 -21.48 6.57
CA LYS A 465 -34.04 -20.90 7.93
C LYS A 465 -32.60 -20.89 8.46
N ARG A 466 -31.60 -20.67 7.60
CA ARG A 466 -30.18 -20.49 8.02
C ARG A 466 -29.49 -19.24 7.49
N LYS A 467 -30.09 -18.43 6.60
CA LYS A 467 -29.54 -17.12 6.23
C LYS A 467 -30.68 -16.14 5.94
N MET A 468 -30.90 -15.18 6.83
CA MET A 468 -31.93 -14.15 6.70
C MET A 468 -31.37 -13.06 5.75
N TRP A 469 -31.98 -12.89 4.58
CA TRP A 469 -31.64 -11.85 3.60
C TRP A 469 -32.88 -10.98 3.40
N ARG A 470 -32.72 -9.65 3.31
CA ARG A 470 -33.81 -8.72 3.03
C ARG A 470 -33.67 -8.18 1.60
N ASP A 471 -34.68 -8.41 0.77
CA ASP A 471 -34.68 -8.00 -0.64
C ASP A 471 -35.42 -6.66 -0.80
N ASP A 472 -34.67 -5.57 -1.02
CA ASP A 472 -35.23 -4.26 -1.37
C ASP A 472 -34.93 -3.91 -2.84
N ILE A 473 -35.87 -3.28 -3.52
CA ILE A 473 -35.76 -3.05 -4.97
C ILE A 473 -35.20 -1.66 -5.24
N LEU A 474 -34.01 -1.63 -5.83
CA LEU A 474 -33.40 -0.46 -6.43
C LEU A 474 -34.02 -0.19 -7.80
N GLN A 475 -34.54 1.02 -7.97
CA GLN A 475 -35.04 1.48 -9.27
C GLN A 475 -33.87 2.04 -10.10
N MET A 476 -33.44 1.28 -11.12
CA MET A 476 -32.35 1.66 -12.03
C MET A 476 -32.79 1.60 -13.51
N LYS A 477 -34.01 2.08 -13.79
CA LYS A 477 -34.62 2.04 -15.15
C LYS A 477 -33.88 2.98 -16.12
N GLY A 478 -33.74 2.56 -17.38
CA GLY A 478 -33.20 3.41 -18.46
C GLY A 478 -31.68 3.61 -18.41
N ILE A 479 -30.97 2.68 -17.78
CA ILE A 479 -29.53 2.74 -17.56
C ILE A 479 -28.84 1.59 -18.32
N THR A 480 -27.63 1.86 -18.80
CA THR A 480 -26.74 0.93 -19.51
C THR A 480 -25.50 0.63 -18.67
N TRP A 481 -24.99 -0.60 -18.77
CA TRP A 481 -23.84 -1.09 -18.01
C TRP A 481 -22.65 -1.39 -18.92
N GLY A 482 -21.43 -1.40 -18.35
CA GLY A 482 -20.21 -1.76 -19.07
C GLY A 482 -20.27 -3.19 -19.63
N ARG A 483 -19.67 -3.43 -20.81
CA ARG A 483 -19.66 -4.74 -21.46
C ARG A 483 -18.84 -5.76 -20.67
N ASP A 484 -19.33 -6.99 -20.53
CA ASP A 484 -18.51 -8.15 -20.21
C ASP A 484 -18.04 -8.80 -21.52
N VAL A 485 -16.76 -9.12 -21.64
CA VAL A 485 -16.17 -9.69 -22.87
C VAL A 485 -16.52 -11.18 -22.93
N ARG A 486 -17.80 -11.49 -23.18
CA ARG A 486 -18.34 -12.76 -23.70
C ARG A 486 -19.88 -12.75 -23.75
N GLN A 487 -20.48 -11.79 -24.46
CA GLN A 487 -21.71 -11.97 -25.26
C GLN A 487 -22.13 -10.62 -25.86
N ARG A 488 -22.58 -10.64 -27.12
CA ARG A 488 -23.08 -9.46 -27.84
C ARG A 488 -24.46 -9.10 -27.27
N ASP A 489 -24.56 -7.92 -26.68
CA ASP A 489 -25.56 -6.87 -26.94
C ASP A 489 -25.57 -5.90 -25.74
N ARG A 490 -25.86 -4.61 -25.99
CA ARG A 490 -25.98 -3.60 -24.92
C ARG A 490 -27.04 -4.08 -23.92
N TRP A 491 -26.71 -4.26 -22.64
CA TRP A 491 -27.73 -4.51 -21.62
C TRP A 491 -28.47 -3.19 -21.36
N ARG A 492 -29.54 -2.94 -22.14
CA ARG A 492 -30.53 -1.91 -21.81
C ARG A 492 -31.30 -2.37 -20.57
N GLY A 493 -31.35 -1.55 -19.53
CA GLY A 493 -32.16 -1.77 -18.33
C GLY A 493 -33.67 -1.68 -18.60
N ASP A 494 -34.19 -2.50 -19.51
CA ASP A 494 -35.62 -2.70 -19.78
C ASP A 494 -36.26 -3.79 -18.90
N THR A 495 -35.49 -4.41 -18.01
CA THR A 495 -36.00 -5.43 -17.07
C THR A 495 -36.39 -4.80 -15.74
N GLU A 496 -37.57 -5.14 -15.24
CA GLU A 496 -38.18 -4.49 -14.08
C GLU A 496 -37.48 -4.88 -12.78
N GLY A 497 -36.57 -4.02 -12.30
CA GLY A 497 -36.11 -3.98 -10.91
C GLY A 497 -34.77 -4.69 -10.65
N TYR A 498 -33.86 -3.99 -9.98
CA TYR A 498 -32.67 -4.58 -9.35
C TYR A 498 -32.99 -4.78 -7.87
N ILE A 499 -32.59 -5.89 -7.27
CA ILE A 499 -32.69 -6.10 -5.82
C ILE A 499 -31.31 -5.91 -5.22
N LEU A 500 -31.17 -5.05 -4.23
CA LEU A 500 -30.02 -5.11 -3.36
C LEU A 500 -30.35 -6.11 -2.26
N GLN A 501 -29.78 -7.32 -2.37
CA GLN A 501 -29.98 -8.39 -1.40
C GLN A 501 -29.18 -8.05 -0.15
N GLY A 502 -29.86 -7.56 0.86
CA GLY A 502 -29.27 -7.15 2.13
C GLY A 502 -28.79 -8.37 2.92
N VAL A 503 -27.53 -8.37 3.37
CA VAL A 503 -27.08 -9.29 4.43
C VAL A 503 -27.68 -8.78 5.74
N ASP A 504 -28.54 -9.55 6.42
CA ASP A 504 -29.00 -9.14 7.75
C ASP A 504 -27.80 -8.97 8.68
N ARG A 505 -27.89 -7.96 9.56
CA ARG A 505 -26.92 -7.74 10.64
C ARG A 505 -26.88 -9.01 11.50
N ALA A 506 -25.89 -9.87 11.25
CA ALA A 506 -25.63 -11.00 12.12
C ALA A 506 -25.43 -10.48 13.55
N SER A 507 -26.28 -10.94 14.45
CA SER A 507 -26.25 -10.71 15.90
C SER A 507 -24.91 -11.07 16.52
#